data_AF-C0GIB1-F1
#
_entry.id   AF-C0GIB1-F1
#
_cell.length_a   1.000
_cell.length_b   1.000
_cell.length_c   1.000
_cell.angle_alpha   90.00
_cell.angle_beta   90.00
_cell.angle_gamma   90.00
#
_symmetry.space_group_name_H-M   'P 1'
#
loop_
_entity.id
_entity.type
_entity.pdbx_description
1 polymer ?
#
loop_
_entity_poly.entity_id
_entity_poly.type
_entity_poly.pdbx_seq_one_letter_code
_entity_poly.pdbx_strand_id
1 'polypeptide(L)' 'MYAVCAEHVEQAIDRYVDEYELSPDLHRLEEYQKEKKVPAHCLYCSLPPVYLLT' A
#
# COMPACT_ATOMS: atom_id res chain seq x y z
N MET A 1 -2.93 7.30 -0.30
CA MET A 1 -2.32 6.28 -1.16
C MET A 1 -1.08 5.73 -0.47
N TYR A 2 -1.20 4.54 0.11
CA TYR A 2 -0.10 3.87 0.80
C TYR A 2 0.42 2.74 -0.08
N ALA A 3 1.70 2.78 -0.47
CA ALA A 3 2.32 1.66 -1.17
C ALA A 3 3.20 0.88 -0.19
N VAL A 4 2.94 -0.42 -0.08
CA VAL A 4 3.56 -1.28 0.92
C VAL A 4 3.91 -2.65 0.36
N CYS A 5 4.95 -3.27 0.91
CA CYS A 5 5.30 -4.64 0.59
C CYS A 5 4.31 -5.61 1.24
N ALA A 6 4.37 -6.89 0.86
CA ALA A 6 3.49 -7.92 1.39
C ALA A 6 3.60 -8.10 2.92
N GLU A 7 4.76 -7.82 3.51
CA GLU A 7 4.96 -7.92 4.96
C GLU A 7 4.29 -6.78 5.74
N HIS A 8 4.27 -5.56 5.18
CA HIS A 8 3.76 -4.38 5.88
C HIS A 8 2.34 -4.00 5.47
N VAL A 9 1.65 -4.86 4.73
CA VAL A 9 0.29 -4.60 4.26
C VAL A 9 -0.71 -4.52 5.41
N GLU A 10 -0.63 -5.45 6.36
CA GLU A 10 -1.52 -5.50 7.52
C GLU A 10 -1.34 -4.27 8.41
N GLN A 11 -0.08 -3.85 8.60
CA GLN A 11 0.27 -2.65 9.36
C GLN A 11 -0.28 -1.37 8.71
N ALA A 12 -0.24 -1.31 7.37
CA ALA A 12 -0.77 -0.19 6.62
C ALA A 12 -2.31 -0.12 6.69
N ILE A 13 -2.98 -1.28 6.64
CA ILE A 13 -4.44 -1.37 6.77
C ILE A 13 -4.87 -0.89 8.15
N ASP A 14 -4.23 -1.39 9.21
CA ASP A 14 -4.54 -1.01 10.59
C ASP A 14 -4.41 0.50 10.79
N ARG A 15 -3.32 1.10 10.30
CA ARG A 15 -3.10 2.55 10.32
C ARG A 15 -4.14 3.31 9.52
N TYR A 16 -4.51 2.83 8.34
CA TYR A 16 -5.51 3.49 7.51
C TYR A 16 -6.88 3.48 8.18
N VAL A 17 -7.27 2.35 8.79
CA VAL A 17 -8.52 2.24 9.54
C VAL A 17 -8.51 3.14 10.78
N ASP A 18 -7.38 3.25 11.47
CA ASP A 18 -7.20 4.14 12.63
C ASP A 18 -7.29 5.64 12.23
N GLU A 19 -6.71 6.04 11.09
CA GLU A 19 -6.70 7.44 10.64
C GLU A 19 -7.98 7.87 9.90
N TYR A 20 -8.53 7.01 9.04
CA TYR A 20 -9.64 7.34 8.16
C TYR A 20 -10.96 6.70 8.60
N GLU A 21 -10.96 5.87 9.65
CA GLU A 21 -12.13 5.12 10.16
C GLU A 21 -12.82 4.26 9.08
N LEU A 22 -12.07 3.91 8.03
CA LEU A 22 -12.57 3.26 6.81
C LEU A 22 -11.62 2.15 6.39
N SER A 23 -12.17 1.08 5.81
CA SER A 23 -11.36 0.04 5.19
C SER A 23 -10.74 0.55 3.89
N PRO A 24 -9.40 0.49 3.74
CA PRO A 24 -8.76 0.85 2.48
C PRO A 24 -9.04 -0.19 1.39
N ASP A 25 -9.06 0.25 0.13
CA ASP A 25 -9.11 -0.69 -1.01
C ASP A 25 -7.70 -1.18 -1.35
N LEU A 26 -7.53 -2.51 -1.43
CA LEU A 26 -6.22 -3.13 -1.62
C LEU A 26 -6.01 -3.54 -3.08
N HIS A 27 -5.20 -2.78 -3.80
CA HIS A 27 -4.81 -3.08 -5.17
C HIS A 27 -3.43 -3.74 -5.24
N ARG A 28 -3.32 -4.84 -5.99
CA ARG A 28 -2.03 -5.53 -6.20
C ARG A 28 -1.28 -4.88 -7.36
N LEU A 29 -0.04 -4.46 -7.10
CA LEU A 29 0.80 -3.76 -8.08
C LEU A 29 1.26 -4.66 -9.23
N GLU A 30 1.18 -5.98 -9.08
CA GLU A 30 1.51 -6.93 -10.16
C GLU A 30 0.66 -6.72 -11.42
N GLU A 31 -0.62 -6.35 -11.25
CA GLU A 31 -1.54 -6.04 -12.37
C GLU A 31 -1.57 -4.53 -12.69
N TYR A 32 -1.26 -3.68 -11.71
CA TYR A 32 -1.36 -2.22 -11.79
C TYR A 32 -0.04 -1.52 -12.14
N GLN A 33 0.89 -2.21 -12.81
CA GLN A 33 2.27 -1.74 -13.08
C GLN A 33 2.38 -0.45 -13.92
N LYS A 34 1.29 0.08 -14.49
CA LYS A 34 1.37 1.17 -15.49
C LYS A 34 0.76 2.50 -15.08
N GLU A 35 -0.05 2.56 -14.02
CA GLU A 35 -0.88 3.75 -13.81
C GLU A 35 -0.47 4.53 -12.55
N LYS A 36 0.35 5.54 -12.81
CA LYS A 36 0.51 6.81 -12.06
C LYS A 36 1.10 6.71 -10.63
N LYS A 37 2.34 7.21 -10.50
CA LYS A 37 2.96 7.74 -9.26
C LYS A 37 2.86 6.84 -8.02
N VAL A 38 3.03 5.54 -8.21
CA VAL A 38 3.23 4.65 -7.06
C VAL A 38 4.63 4.90 -6.48
N PRO A 39 4.78 5.07 -5.15
CA PRO A 39 6.08 5.11 -4.49
C PRO A 39 6.96 3.93 -4.93
N ALA A 40 8.25 4.20 -5.15
CA ALA A 40 9.20 3.15 -5.56
C ALA A 40 9.52 2.15 -4.44
N HIS A 41 9.22 2.51 -3.19
CA HIS A 41 9.53 1.72 -2.00
C HIS A 41 8.31 1.70 -1.06
N CYS A 42 8.25 0.67 -0.23
CA CYS A 42 7.27 0.55 0.83
C CYS A 42 7.38 1.74 1.81
N LEU A 43 6.24 2.17 2.36
CA LEU A 43 6.22 3.23 3.38
C LEU A 43 7.02 2.87 4.65
N TYR A 44 7.11 1.58 4.98
CA TYR A 44 7.71 1.08 6.22
C TYR A 44 9.12 0.52 6.03
N CYS A 45 9.50 0.18 4.81
CA CYS A 45 10.81 -0.39 4.52
C CYS A 45 11.28 -0.06 3.09
N SER A 46 12.56 -0.30 2.80
CA SER A 46 13.13 -0.04 1.47
C SER A 46 12.79 -1.12 0.42
N LEU A 47 11.91 -2.08 0.72
CA LEU A 47 11.50 -3.11 -0.22
C LEU A 47 10.55 -2.55 -1.28
N PRO A 48 10.53 -3.14 -2.49
CA PRO A 48 9.55 -2.80 -3.50
C PRO A 48 8.13 -3.08 -2.98
N PRO A 49 7.18 -2.14 -3.15
CA PRO A 49 5.81 -2.36 -2.73
C PRO A 49 5.13 -3.37 -3.66
N VAL A 50 4.23 -4.17 -3.08
CA VAL A 50 3.41 -5.18 -3.77
C VAL A 50 1.94 -4.79 -3.75
N TYR A 51 1.53 -4.02 -2.75
CA TYR A 51 0.17 -3.57 -2.53
C TYR A 51 0.09 -2.05 -2.50
N LEU A 52 -1.02 -1.52 -3.03
CA LEU A 52 -1.40 -0.12 -2.98
C LEU A 52 -2.75 -0.03 -2.26
N LEU A 53 -2.79 0.75 -1.19
CA LEU A 53 -4.02 1.09 -0.48
C LEU A 53 -4.49 2.46 -0.95
N THR A 54 -5.77 2.55 -1.36
CA THR A 54 -6.42 3.81 -1.75
C THR A 54 -7.55 4.14 -0.81
#